data_AF-A0A5C8B1E8-F1
#
_entry.id   AF-A0A5C8B1E8-F1
#
_cell.length_a   1.000
_cell.length_b   1.000
_cell.length_c   1.000
_cell.angle_alpha   90.00
_cell.angle_beta   90.00
_cell.angle_gamma   90.00
#
_symmetry.space_group_name_H-M   'P 1'
#
loop_
_entity.id
_entity.type
_entity.pdbx_description
1 polymer ?
#
loop_
_entity_poly.entity_id
_entity_poly.type
_entity_poly.pdbx_seq_one_letter_code
_entity_poly.pdbx_strand_id
1 'polypeptide(L)'
;MRNLTLITLATAGFSYAAVVFAVGNTESTLVKKIGLESVPLTNESELKRFVLNPSEPLSNKLLDYAWQNRENIDNQKMIASYLARKPNIPKNYDVAWKTARLVYFIGNYGYGEKEFLDTESGAQLFYYGIAAAQKATELNGKGIEGYYWYAYCQSAYGRAKSVLAMAANANDAMPALRKAIELNPSYGNYGAERMLGFYYQEIPVIFGGSEDKALELIKSAVAKAPQDRSNWVALGQYYNHFGYYESGGQACKKALNVANIDGEFEELRYMREAKECVDKAKSREMSN
;
A
#
# COMPACT_ATOMS: atom_id res chain seq x y z
N MET A 1 -51.88 -33.33 -5.27
CA MET A 1 -51.51 -33.79 -6.63
C MET A 1 -51.00 -32.59 -7.43
N ARG A 2 -49.73 -32.67 -7.87
CA ARG A 2 -49.09 -32.08 -9.09
C ARG A 2 -49.32 -30.58 -9.40
N ASN A 3 -48.33 -29.74 -9.70
CA ASN A 3 -46.89 -29.89 -9.96
C ASN A 3 -46.22 -28.52 -9.73
N LEU A 4 -45.07 -28.51 -9.04
CA LEU A 4 -44.11 -27.40 -9.04
C LEU A 4 -43.25 -27.51 -10.30
N THR A 5 -43.08 -26.40 -11.03
CA THR A 5 -42.07 -26.30 -12.09
C THR A 5 -40.82 -25.63 -11.50
N LEU A 6 -39.78 -26.43 -11.28
CA LEU A 6 -38.42 -25.98 -10.97
C LEU A 6 -37.82 -25.28 -12.20
N ILE A 7 -37.26 -24.09 -12.02
CA ILE A 7 -36.33 -23.47 -12.97
C ILE A 7 -34.93 -23.68 -12.41
N THR A 8 -34.16 -24.52 -13.08
CA THR A 8 -32.74 -24.79 -12.83
C THR A 8 -31.88 -23.67 -13.41
N LEU A 9 -31.12 -23.00 -12.54
CA LEU A 9 -30.00 -22.13 -12.92
C LEU A 9 -28.80 -23.01 -13.30
N ALA A 10 -28.39 -22.93 -14.56
CA ALA A 10 -27.21 -23.60 -15.08
C ALA A 10 -25.93 -22.93 -14.54
N THR A 11 -25.19 -23.66 -13.71
CA THR A 11 -23.81 -23.33 -13.33
C THR A 11 -22.86 -23.79 -14.44
N ALA A 12 -22.24 -22.87 -15.17
CA ALA A 12 -21.14 -23.19 -16.06
C ALA A 12 -19.85 -23.38 -15.23
N GLY A 13 -19.54 -24.64 -14.92
CA GLY A 13 -18.23 -25.05 -14.44
C GLY A 13 -17.28 -25.25 -15.62
N PHE A 14 -16.15 -24.55 -15.62
CA PHE A 14 -15.02 -24.90 -16.48
C PHE A 14 -14.08 -25.83 -15.69
N SER A 15 -14.10 -27.10 -16.06
CA SER A 15 -13.14 -28.12 -15.63
C SER A 15 -11.77 -27.80 -16.22
N TYR A 16 -10.76 -27.59 -15.38
CA TYR A 16 -9.36 -27.67 -15.83
C TYR A 16 -8.99 -29.15 -15.96
N ALA A 17 -8.76 -29.59 -17.20
CA ALA A 17 -8.14 -30.87 -17.49
C ALA A 17 -6.67 -30.84 -17.01
N ALA A 18 -6.30 -31.78 -16.16
CA ALA A 18 -4.91 -32.03 -15.81
C ALA A 18 -4.19 -32.67 -16.99
N VAL A 19 -3.27 -31.94 -17.62
CA VAL A 19 -2.29 -32.53 -18.54
C VAL A 19 -1.05 -32.87 -17.73
N VAL A 20 -0.92 -34.15 -17.39
CA VAL A 20 0.30 -34.74 -16.85
C VAL A 20 1.28 -34.90 -18.00
N PHE A 21 2.32 -34.07 -18.06
CA PHE A 21 3.49 -34.36 -18.88
C PHE A 21 4.42 -35.30 -18.10
N ALA A 22 4.45 -36.56 -18.53
CA ALA A 22 5.48 -37.50 -18.14
C ALA A 22 6.81 -37.08 -18.80
N VAL A 23 7.71 -36.46 -18.03
CA VAL A 23 9.10 -36.31 -18.46
C VAL A 23 9.79 -37.64 -18.17
N GLY A 24 9.89 -38.47 -19.20
CA GLY A 24 10.67 -39.69 -19.18
C GLY A 24 12.15 -39.39 -19.05
N ASN A 25 12.82 -40.07 -18.13
CA ASN A 25 14.26 -40.13 -17.99
C ASN A 25 14.94 -40.45 -19.32
N THR A 26 15.67 -39.49 -19.89
CA THR A 26 16.71 -39.74 -20.90
C THR A 26 18.03 -39.11 -20.45
N GLU A 27 18.51 -39.50 -19.28
CA GLU A 27 19.95 -39.52 -19.01
C GLU A 27 20.47 -40.94 -19.29
N SER A 28 20.95 -41.16 -20.51
CA SER A 28 21.83 -42.27 -20.90
C SER A 28 21.97 -42.15 -22.41
N THR A 29 22.96 -41.42 -22.94
CA THR A 29 24.17 -42.10 -23.44
C THR A 29 25.29 -41.14 -23.87
N LEU A 30 25.27 -39.85 -23.50
CA LEU A 30 26.29 -38.89 -23.99
C LEU A 30 27.42 -38.55 -23.01
N VAL A 31 27.29 -38.82 -21.71
CA VAL A 31 28.29 -38.34 -20.70
C VAL A 31 29.50 -39.28 -20.56
N LYS A 32 29.51 -40.45 -21.20
CA LYS A 32 30.56 -41.46 -20.96
C LYS A 32 31.83 -41.35 -21.81
N LYS A 33 32.14 -40.19 -22.42
CA LYS A 33 33.33 -40.07 -23.29
C LYS A 33 34.18 -38.80 -23.17
N ILE A 34 33.98 -37.98 -22.17
CA ILE A 34 34.88 -36.84 -21.91
C ILE A 34 35.12 -36.82 -20.41
N GLY A 35 36.36 -37.12 -20.00
CA GLY A 35 36.80 -37.14 -18.60
C GLY A 35 36.87 -35.74 -17.99
N LEU A 36 35.71 -35.08 -17.91
CA LEU A 36 35.52 -33.86 -17.15
C LEU A 36 34.94 -34.29 -15.82
N GLU A 37 35.80 -34.30 -14.78
CA GLU A 37 35.34 -34.36 -13.41
C GLU A 37 34.29 -33.26 -13.22
N SER A 38 33.10 -33.65 -12.81
CA SER A 38 32.05 -32.71 -12.45
C SER A 38 32.57 -31.88 -11.27
N VAL A 39 32.96 -30.64 -11.55
CA VAL A 39 33.09 -29.61 -10.54
C VAL A 39 31.77 -29.62 -9.77
N PRO A 40 31.77 -29.82 -8.44
CA PRO A 40 30.53 -29.74 -7.70
C PRO A 40 30.00 -28.33 -7.91
N LEU A 41 28.79 -28.24 -8.49
CA LEU A 41 27.99 -27.02 -8.45
C LEU A 41 27.87 -26.66 -6.98
N THR A 42 28.73 -25.76 -6.52
CA THR A 42 28.59 -25.11 -5.22
C THR A 42 27.17 -24.58 -5.18
N ASN A 43 26.41 -25.00 -4.16
CA ASN A 43 25.05 -24.56 -3.89
C ASN A 43 24.88 -23.05 -4.13
N GLU A 44 24.45 -22.65 -5.32
CA GLU A 44 23.75 -21.38 -5.54
C GLU A 44 22.36 -21.40 -4.86
N SER A 45 21.98 -22.55 -4.28
CA SER A 45 20.72 -22.84 -3.61
C SER A 45 20.70 -22.55 -2.11
N GLU A 46 21.77 -22.01 -1.50
CA GLU A 46 21.63 -21.24 -0.26
C GLU A 46 21.21 -19.78 -0.56
N LEU A 47 20.19 -19.61 -1.41
CA LEU A 47 19.35 -18.42 -1.34
C LEU A 47 18.77 -18.40 0.07
N LYS A 48 19.40 -17.64 0.97
CA LYS A 48 18.98 -17.48 2.37
C LYS A 48 17.50 -17.13 2.36
N ARG A 49 16.66 -18.13 2.66
CA ARG A 49 15.22 -17.94 2.83
C ARG A 49 15.03 -16.81 3.83
N PHE A 50 14.16 -15.86 3.49
CA PHE A 50 13.80 -14.80 4.42
C PHE A 50 13.22 -15.42 5.69
N VAL A 51 13.79 -15.04 6.83
CA VAL A 51 13.34 -15.51 8.15
C VAL A 51 13.34 -14.33 9.08
N LEU A 52 12.24 -14.17 9.82
CA LEU A 52 12.17 -13.28 10.97
C LEU A 52 11.99 -14.12 12.22
N ASN A 53 12.88 -13.93 13.20
CA ASN A 53 12.67 -14.51 14.52
C ASN A 53 11.59 -13.70 15.23
N PRO A 54 10.47 -14.33 15.67
CA PRO A 54 9.43 -13.61 16.39
C PRO A 54 9.98 -12.84 17.61
N SER A 55 10.90 -13.41 18.37
CA SER A 55 11.41 -12.76 19.59
C SER A 55 12.49 -11.71 19.34
N GLU A 56 12.89 -11.47 18.08
CA GLU A 56 13.93 -10.49 17.76
C GLU A 56 13.45 -9.07 18.06
N PRO A 57 14.19 -8.28 18.86
CA PRO A 57 13.81 -6.90 19.14
C PRO A 57 13.93 -6.03 17.89
N LEU A 58 13.12 -4.97 17.82
CA LEU A 58 13.23 -3.98 16.76
C LEU A 58 14.64 -3.36 16.74
N SER A 59 15.23 -3.34 15.55
CA SER A 59 16.51 -2.70 15.28
C SER A 59 16.52 -2.14 13.87
N ASN A 60 17.42 -1.20 13.58
CA ASN A 60 17.60 -0.68 12.22
C ASN A 60 17.89 -1.80 11.23
N LYS A 61 18.78 -2.74 11.60
CA LYS A 61 19.13 -3.88 10.75
C LYS A 61 17.92 -4.76 10.42
N LEU A 62 17.09 -5.08 11.42
CA LEU A 62 15.88 -5.89 11.22
C LEU A 62 14.87 -5.19 10.31
N LEU A 63 14.63 -3.90 10.55
CA LEU A 63 13.68 -3.11 9.78
C LEU A 63 14.13 -2.88 8.34
N ASP A 64 15.41 -2.64 8.11
CA ASP A 64 15.98 -2.50 6.76
C ASP A 64 15.93 -3.85 6.04
N TYR A 65 16.23 -4.95 6.73
CA TYR A 65 16.10 -6.30 6.20
C TYR A 65 14.66 -6.63 5.78
N ALA A 66 13.68 -6.34 6.65
CA ALA A 66 12.26 -6.52 6.33
C ALA A 66 11.83 -5.64 5.14
N TRP A 67 12.26 -4.38 5.11
CA TRP A 67 11.91 -3.43 4.04
C TRP A 67 12.45 -3.86 2.67
N GLN A 68 13.70 -4.34 2.62
CA GLN A 68 14.32 -4.83 1.38
C GLN A 68 13.66 -6.11 0.84
N ASN A 69 13.01 -6.88 1.72
CA ASN A 69 12.37 -8.15 1.39
C ASN A 69 10.85 -8.05 1.26
N ARG A 70 10.28 -6.84 1.31
CA ARG A 70 8.83 -6.60 1.35
C ARG A 70 8.10 -6.91 0.04
N GLU A 71 8.80 -7.01 -1.09
CA GLU A 71 8.22 -7.27 -2.42
C GLU A 71 7.91 -8.77 -2.65
N ASN A 72 7.93 -9.60 -1.60
CA ASN A 72 7.51 -11.00 -1.66
C ASN A 72 6.34 -11.24 -0.70
N ILE A 73 5.26 -11.84 -1.20
CA ILE A 73 4.02 -12.07 -0.43
C ILE A 73 4.24 -12.93 0.82
N ASP A 74 5.06 -13.97 0.74
CA ASP A 74 5.31 -14.83 1.91
C ASP A 74 6.15 -14.11 2.97
N ASN A 75 7.09 -13.27 2.54
CA ASN A 75 7.83 -12.39 3.44
C ASN A 75 6.89 -11.37 4.10
N GLN A 76 5.94 -10.79 3.35
CA GLN A 76 4.93 -9.88 3.91
C GLN A 76 4.10 -10.55 5.00
N LYS A 77 3.70 -11.82 4.85
CA LYS A 77 2.98 -12.57 5.90
C LYS A 77 3.82 -12.73 7.16
N MET A 78 5.12 -13.03 7.01
CA MET A 78 6.04 -13.13 8.14
C MET A 78 6.24 -11.78 8.83
N ILE A 79 6.41 -10.70 8.06
CA ILE A 79 6.54 -9.34 8.60
C ILE A 79 5.24 -8.92 9.31
N ALA A 80 4.08 -9.20 8.71
CA ALA A 80 2.77 -8.92 9.30
C ALA A 80 2.60 -9.63 10.65
N SER A 81 2.94 -10.92 10.70
CA SER A 81 2.91 -11.73 11.92
C SER A 81 3.90 -11.19 12.98
N TYR A 82 5.06 -10.69 12.54
CA TYR A 82 6.02 -10.06 13.44
C TYR A 82 5.47 -8.76 14.04
N LEU A 83 4.92 -7.86 13.21
CA LEU A 83 4.40 -6.55 13.61
C LEU A 83 3.10 -6.64 14.42
N ALA A 84 2.22 -7.61 14.14
CA ALA A 84 0.97 -7.81 14.87
C ALA A 84 1.18 -8.11 16.37
N ARG A 85 2.36 -8.61 16.73
CA ARG A 85 2.77 -8.82 18.13
C ARG A 85 3.25 -7.54 18.83
N LYS A 86 3.30 -6.43 18.10
CA LYS A 86 3.58 -5.08 18.62
C LYS A 86 4.87 -5.05 19.45
N PRO A 87 6.02 -5.46 18.88
CA PRO A 87 7.28 -5.47 19.61
C PRO A 87 7.62 -4.08 20.16
N ASN A 88 8.30 -4.04 21.32
CA ASN A 88 8.61 -2.78 21.97
C ASN A 88 9.43 -1.85 21.06
N ILE A 89 8.97 -0.61 20.90
CA ILE A 89 9.65 0.41 20.09
C ILE A 89 10.75 1.04 20.97
N PRO A 90 12.05 0.82 20.66
CA PRO A 90 13.13 1.39 21.46
C PRO A 90 13.18 2.92 21.31
N LYS A 91 13.84 3.59 22.25
CA LYS A 91 14.08 5.05 22.23
C LYS A 91 15.14 5.43 21.18
N ASN A 92 14.83 5.17 19.91
CA ASN A 92 15.69 5.42 18.76
C ASN A 92 14.85 5.97 17.60
N TYR A 93 15.26 7.13 17.07
CA TYR A 93 14.52 7.84 16.02
C TYR A 93 14.30 6.98 14.78
N ASP A 94 15.39 6.37 14.27
CA ASP A 94 15.33 5.60 13.03
C ASP A 94 14.48 4.35 13.15
N VAL A 95 14.62 3.62 14.26
CA VAL A 95 13.79 2.46 14.52
C VAL A 95 12.32 2.86 14.60
N ALA A 96 12.00 3.96 15.26
CA ALA A 96 10.62 4.43 15.43
C ALA A 96 9.96 4.77 14.09
N TRP A 97 10.56 5.62 13.25
CA TRP A 97 9.93 5.99 11.98
C TRP A 97 9.95 4.84 10.96
N LYS A 98 10.99 4.00 10.95
CA LYS A 98 11.05 2.82 10.06
C LYS A 98 9.99 1.78 10.44
N THR A 99 9.70 1.61 11.73
CA THR A 99 8.58 0.76 12.18
C THR A 99 7.26 1.31 11.65
N ALA A 100 6.99 2.62 11.80
CA ALA A 100 5.76 3.22 11.29
C ALA A 100 5.61 3.06 9.77
N ARG A 101 6.69 3.32 9.01
CA ARG A 101 6.74 3.09 7.56
C ARG A 101 6.42 1.64 7.18
N LEU A 102 7.07 0.68 7.85
CA LEU A 102 6.88 -0.74 7.55
C LEU A 102 5.46 -1.20 7.90
N VAL A 103 4.91 -0.72 9.03
CA VAL A 103 3.50 -0.93 9.40
C VAL A 103 2.56 -0.39 8.34
N TYR A 104 2.76 0.85 7.89
CA TYR A 104 1.92 1.44 6.85
C TYR A 104 1.93 0.58 5.58
N PHE A 105 3.12 0.20 5.10
CA PHE A 105 3.25 -0.62 3.90
C PHE A 105 2.55 -1.98 4.07
N ILE A 106 2.92 -2.73 5.11
CA ILE A 106 2.44 -4.10 5.35
C ILE A 106 0.94 -4.15 5.63
N GLY A 107 0.34 -3.06 6.13
CA GLY A 107 -1.10 -2.97 6.30
C GLY A 107 -1.87 -2.57 5.02
N ASN A 108 -1.24 -1.95 4.03
CA ASN A 108 -1.95 -1.31 2.90
C ASN A 108 -1.75 -1.97 1.54
N TYR A 109 -0.72 -2.81 1.38
CA TYR A 109 -0.31 -3.32 0.08
C TYR A 109 -0.10 -4.83 0.12
N GLY A 110 -0.17 -5.46 -1.07
CA GLY A 110 0.07 -6.89 -1.25
C GLY A 110 -0.84 -7.76 -0.39
N TYR A 111 -0.24 -8.59 0.47
CA TYR A 111 -0.95 -9.44 1.43
C TYR A 111 -1.84 -8.62 2.36
N GLY A 112 -1.33 -7.48 2.84
CA GLY A 112 -2.01 -6.65 3.83
C GLY A 112 -3.29 -6.00 3.35
N GLU A 113 -3.37 -5.71 2.04
CA GLU A 113 -4.55 -5.08 1.45
C GLU A 113 -5.82 -5.89 1.70
N LYS A 114 -5.71 -7.23 1.72
CA LYS A 114 -6.85 -8.12 1.98
C LYS A 114 -7.02 -8.45 3.47
N GLU A 115 -5.95 -8.42 4.24
CA GLU A 115 -5.94 -8.86 5.64
C GLU A 115 -6.32 -7.73 6.61
N PHE A 116 -5.89 -6.49 6.32
CA PHE A 116 -5.90 -5.38 7.28
C PHE A 116 -6.78 -4.21 6.86
N LEU A 117 -7.12 -4.04 5.58
CA LEU A 117 -8.03 -2.96 5.20
C LEU A 117 -9.44 -3.25 5.71
N ASP A 118 -10.06 -2.24 6.33
CA ASP A 118 -11.42 -2.30 6.85
C ASP A 118 -11.65 -3.44 7.88
N THR A 119 -10.60 -3.82 8.60
CA THR A 119 -10.65 -4.83 9.67
C THR A 119 -10.18 -4.29 11.03
N GLU A 120 -10.68 -4.89 12.11
CA GLU A 120 -10.23 -4.58 13.47
C GLU A 120 -8.75 -4.92 13.69
N SER A 121 -8.25 -6.02 13.10
CA SER A 121 -6.82 -6.37 13.15
C SER A 121 -5.96 -5.30 12.47
N GLY A 122 -6.43 -4.73 11.36
CA GLY A 122 -5.80 -3.59 10.70
C GLY A 122 -5.80 -2.35 11.58
N ALA A 123 -6.93 -2.01 12.21
CA ALA A 123 -6.99 -0.89 13.14
C ALA A 123 -5.95 -1.04 14.28
N GLN A 124 -5.78 -2.25 14.83
CA GLN A 124 -4.76 -2.50 15.85
C GLN A 124 -3.33 -2.38 15.31
N LEU A 125 -3.08 -2.86 14.09
CA LEU A 125 -1.78 -2.75 13.43
C LEU A 125 -1.42 -1.28 13.14
N PHE A 126 -2.34 -0.50 12.56
CA PHE A 126 -2.10 0.91 12.27
C PHE A 126 -1.97 1.75 13.54
N TYR A 127 -2.70 1.42 14.61
CA TYR A 127 -2.51 2.08 15.91
C TYR A 127 -1.08 1.88 16.47
N TYR A 128 -0.49 0.71 16.23
CA TYR A 128 0.92 0.47 16.55
C TYR A 128 1.88 1.33 15.69
N GLY A 129 1.57 1.51 14.40
CA GLY A 129 2.30 2.44 13.52
C GLY A 129 2.20 3.90 13.96
N ILE A 130 1.01 4.33 14.41
CA ILE A 130 0.77 5.65 15.00
C ILE A 130 1.69 5.85 16.21
N ALA A 131 1.71 4.90 17.15
CA ALA A 131 2.57 4.98 18.33
C ALA A 131 4.06 5.04 17.98
N ALA A 132 4.49 4.28 16.96
CA ALA A 132 5.86 4.33 16.47
C ALA A 132 6.22 5.70 15.85
N ALA A 133 5.33 6.28 15.05
CA ALA A 133 5.56 7.58 14.45
C ALA A 133 5.52 8.73 15.48
N GLN A 134 4.63 8.67 16.47
CA GLN A 134 4.63 9.61 17.61
C GLN A 134 5.96 9.53 18.37
N LYS A 135 6.48 8.32 18.59
CA LYS A 135 7.79 8.16 19.21
C LYS A 135 8.89 8.83 18.39
N ALA A 136 8.82 8.74 17.07
CA ALA A 136 9.79 9.41 16.19
C ALA A 136 9.69 10.94 16.29
N THR A 137 8.48 11.53 16.34
CA THR A 137 8.32 12.98 16.49
C THR A 137 8.82 13.49 17.83
N GLU A 138 8.59 12.74 18.93
CA GLU A 138 9.13 13.04 20.26
C GLU A 138 10.67 13.03 20.28
N LEU A 139 11.28 12.08 19.58
CA LEU A 139 12.73 11.91 19.56
C LEU A 139 13.46 12.91 18.67
N ASN A 140 12.81 13.37 17.61
CA ASN A 140 13.35 14.36 16.69
C ASN A 140 12.24 15.20 16.05
N GLY A 141 11.91 16.34 16.67
CA GLY A 141 10.90 17.27 16.15
C GLY A 141 11.29 18.00 14.85
N LYS A 142 12.51 17.80 14.34
CA LYS A 142 12.93 18.28 13.00
C LYS A 142 12.93 17.16 11.96
N GLY A 143 12.72 15.92 12.38
CA GLY A 143 12.65 14.76 11.52
C GLY A 143 11.31 14.68 10.80
N ILE A 144 11.33 14.75 9.47
CA ILE A 144 10.09 14.77 8.68
C ILE A 144 9.36 13.42 8.74
N GLU A 145 10.10 12.32 8.83
CA GLU A 145 9.57 10.95 8.76
C GLU A 145 8.57 10.67 9.87
N GLY A 146 8.83 11.18 11.08
CA GLY A 146 7.89 11.05 12.20
C GLY A 146 6.53 11.67 11.88
N TYR A 147 6.51 12.91 11.39
CA TYR A 147 5.25 13.60 11.04
C TYR A 147 4.55 12.96 9.83
N TYR A 148 5.32 12.61 8.81
CA TYR A 148 4.81 12.00 7.58
C TYR A 148 4.14 10.65 7.87
N TRP A 149 4.86 9.72 8.49
CA TRP A 149 4.33 8.39 8.78
C TRP A 149 3.25 8.41 9.86
N TYR A 150 3.26 9.40 10.77
CA TYR A 150 2.17 9.61 11.72
C TYR A 150 0.86 9.86 11.00
N ALA A 151 0.84 10.82 10.06
CA ALA A 151 -0.36 11.13 9.30
C ALA A 151 -0.81 9.99 8.39
N TYR A 152 0.12 9.28 7.75
CA TYR A 152 -0.20 8.14 6.89
C TYR A 152 -0.77 6.96 7.70
N CYS A 153 -0.21 6.65 8.88
CA CYS A 153 -0.77 5.64 9.77
C CYS A 153 -2.11 6.08 10.37
N GLN A 154 -2.30 7.36 10.67
CA GLN A 154 -3.61 7.91 11.09
C GLN A 154 -4.66 7.71 9.98
N SER A 155 -4.33 8.02 8.73
CA SER A 155 -5.24 7.81 7.60
C SER A 155 -5.63 6.33 7.45
N ALA A 156 -4.65 5.43 7.50
CA ALA A 156 -4.89 3.99 7.43
C ALA A 156 -5.71 3.46 8.61
N TYR A 157 -5.46 3.95 9.82
CA TYR A 157 -6.26 3.63 11.02
C TYR A 157 -7.71 4.10 10.89
N GLY A 158 -7.91 5.35 10.44
CA GLY A 158 -9.22 5.93 10.23
C GLY A 158 -10.04 5.09 9.25
N ARG A 159 -9.45 4.75 8.10
CA ARG A 159 -10.07 3.85 7.10
C ARG A 159 -10.44 2.49 7.69
N ALA A 160 -9.49 1.82 8.34
CA ALA A 160 -9.71 0.50 8.91
C ALA A 160 -10.83 0.48 9.98
N LYS A 161 -11.02 1.58 10.72
CA LYS A 161 -11.98 1.66 11.82
C LYS A 161 -13.35 2.21 11.41
N SER A 162 -13.39 3.39 10.80
CA SER A 162 -14.60 4.03 10.24
C SER A 162 -14.32 5.45 9.74
N VAL A 163 -15.18 5.98 8.87
CA VAL A 163 -15.18 7.40 8.47
C VAL A 163 -15.26 8.35 9.69
N LEU A 164 -15.98 7.98 10.75
CA LEU A 164 -16.02 8.79 11.97
C LEU A 164 -14.69 8.83 12.71
N ALA A 165 -13.95 7.71 12.74
CA ALA A 165 -12.61 7.66 13.31
C ALA A 165 -11.62 8.50 12.48
N MET A 166 -11.75 8.48 11.16
CA MET A 166 -10.99 9.34 10.24
C MET A 166 -11.28 10.83 10.50
N ALA A 167 -12.53 11.22 10.67
CA ALA A 167 -12.88 12.61 11.01
C ALA A 167 -12.32 13.00 12.39
N ALA A 168 -12.39 12.12 13.38
CA ALA A 168 -11.88 12.37 14.72
C ALA A 168 -10.35 12.57 14.75
N ASN A 169 -9.60 11.83 13.93
CA ASN A 169 -8.13 11.92 13.91
C ASN A 169 -7.58 13.06 13.04
N ALA A 170 -8.43 13.77 12.32
CA ALA A 170 -8.06 14.91 11.48
C ALA A 170 -7.29 15.99 12.25
N ASN A 171 -7.69 16.23 13.51
CA ASN A 171 -7.07 17.19 14.41
C ASN A 171 -5.62 16.84 14.74
N ASP A 172 -5.22 15.58 14.58
CA ASP A 172 -3.85 15.13 14.79
C ASP A 172 -3.10 14.99 13.44
N ALA A 173 -3.73 14.38 12.45
CA ALA A 173 -3.11 14.07 11.16
C ALA A 173 -2.82 15.32 10.32
N MET A 174 -3.77 16.25 10.24
CA MET A 174 -3.62 17.43 9.37
C MET A 174 -2.52 18.39 9.86
N PRO A 175 -2.35 18.68 11.17
CA PRO A 175 -1.19 19.42 11.65
C PRO A 175 0.13 18.72 11.36
N ALA A 176 0.19 17.39 11.51
CA ALA A 176 1.40 16.63 11.18
C ALA A 176 1.76 16.73 9.69
N LEU A 177 0.77 16.65 8.79
CA LEU A 177 0.98 16.87 7.36
C LEU A 177 1.49 18.29 7.07
N ARG A 178 0.89 19.31 7.67
CA ARG A 178 1.37 20.69 7.56
C ARG A 178 2.81 20.83 8.03
N LYS A 179 3.19 20.16 9.13
CA LYS A 179 4.57 20.17 9.61
C LYS A 179 5.52 19.44 8.67
N ALA A 180 5.10 18.31 8.10
CA ALA A 180 5.90 17.60 7.09
C ALA A 180 6.14 18.48 5.84
N ILE A 181 5.10 19.19 5.37
CA ILE A 181 5.19 20.15 4.26
C ILE A 181 6.14 21.29 4.59
N GLU A 182 6.08 21.85 5.80
CA GLU A 182 6.98 22.92 6.26
C GLU A 182 8.45 22.45 6.28
N LEU A 183 8.71 21.23 6.74
CA LEU A 183 10.06 20.68 6.86
C LEU A 183 10.67 20.34 5.50
N ASN A 184 9.92 19.62 4.66
CA ASN A 184 10.33 19.33 3.28
C ASN A 184 9.10 18.91 2.45
N PRO A 185 8.58 19.79 1.58
CA PRO A 185 7.37 19.50 0.82
C PRO A 185 7.58 18.41 -0.24
N SER A 186 8.79 18.19 -0.74
CA SER A 186 9.05 17.20 -1.80
C SER A 186 9.23 15.77 -1.29
N TYR A 187 9.24 15.55 0.03
CA TYR A 187 9.36 14.21 0.61
C TYR A 187 8.18 13.32 0.19
N GLY A 188 8.50 12.09 -0.23
CA GLY A 188 7.49 11.17 -0.75
C GLY A 188 6.75 11.74 -1.97
N ASN A 189 7.47 12.46 -2.86
CA ASN A 189 6.93 13.06 -4.08
C ASN A 189 5.70 13.96 -3.83
N TYR A 190 5.79 14.84 -2.83
CA TYR A 190 4.69 15.69 -2.39
C TYR A 190 3.50 14.91 -1.81
N GLY A 191 3.75 13.70 -1.29
CA GLY A 191 2.75 12.85 -0.64
C GLY A 191 2.05 13.54 0.53
N ALA A 192 2.74 14.42 1.26
CA ALA A 192 2.12 15.19 2.34
C ALA A 192 1.09 16.20 1.84
N GLU A 193 1.35 16.89 0.72
CA GLU A 193 0.37 17.80 0.08
C GLU A 193 -0.83 17.00 -0.41
N ARG A 194 -0.59 15.90 -1.14
CA ARG A 194 -1.65 14.98 -1.61
C ARG A 194 -2.52 14.48 -0.46
N MET A 195 -1.91 13.95 0.61
CA MET A 195 -2.64 13.40 1.75
C MET A 195 -3.42 14.49 2.51
N LEU A 196 -2.86 15.70 2.63
CA LEU A 196 -3.57 16.81 3.25
C LEU A 196 -4.79 17.23 2.41
N GLY A 197 -4.65 17.23 1.09
CA GLY A 197 -5.77 17.44 0.18
C GLY A 197 -6.85 16.36 0.32
N PHE A 198 -6.46 15.09 0.43
CA PHE A 198 -7.39 13.99 0.72
C PHE A 198 -8.16 14.20 2.03
N TYR A 199 -7.49 14.64 3.10
CA TYR A 199 -8.16 14.98 4.36
C TYR A 199 -9.18 16.12 4.20
N TYR A 200 -8.83 17.18 3.47
CA TYR A 200 -9.76 18.28 3.18
C TYR A 200 -10.96 17.84 2.33
N GLN A 201 -10.79 16.85 1.45
CA GLN A 201 -11.86 16.27 0.62
C GLN A 201 -12.82 15.41 1.45
N GLU A 202 -12.30 14.49 2.26
CA GLU A 202 -13.11 13.44 2.90
C GLU A 202 -13.83 13.90 4.17
N ILE A 203 -13.34 14.96 4.82
CA ILE A 203 -13.90 15.42 6.08
C ILE A 203 -15.05 16.40 5.81
N PRO A 204 -16.17 16.33 6.57
CA PRO A 204 -17.23 17.32 6.46
C PRO A 204 -16.73 18.75 6.72
N VAL A 205 -17.30 19.74 6.04
CA VAL A 205 -16.93 21.16 6.18
C VAL A 205 -16.99 21.64 7.63
N ILE A 206 -17.98 21.18 8.42
CA ILE A 206 -18.11 21.50 9.85
C ILE A 206 -16.94 21.02 10.72
N PHE A 207 -16.17 20.03 10.24
CA PHE A 207 -14.98 19.49 10.89
C PHE A 207 -13.68 19.94 10.20
N GLY A 208 -13.75 20.94 9.32
CA GLY A 208 -12.58 21.55 8.69
C GLY A 208 -12.27 21.07 7.27
N GLY A 209 -13.16 20.30 6.64
CA GLY A 209 -13.11 19.99 5.21
C GLY A 209 -13.20 21.24 4.33
N SER A 210 -12.61 21.18 3.13
CA SER A 210 -12.61 22.28 2.18
C SER A 210 -12.27 21.77 0.77
N GLU A 211 -13.27 21.83 -0.12
CA GLU A 211 -13.12 21.45 -1.53
C GLU A 211 -11.99 22.23 -2.22
N ASP A 212 -11.98 23.56 -2.09
CA ASP A 212 -10.96 24.42 -2.71
C ASP A 212 -9.53 24.09 -2.26
N LYS A 213 -9.33 23.89 -0.95
CA LYS A 213 -8.01 23.53 -0.41
C LYS A 213 -7.59 22.14 -0.84
N ALA A 214 -8.54 21.20 -0.91
CA ALA A 214 -8.28 19.86 -1.42
C ALA A 214 -7.77 19.91 -2.86
N LEU A 215 -8.47 20.65 -3.73
CA LEU A 215 -8.07 20.80 -5.13
C LEU A 215 -6.72 21.47 -5.29
N GLU A 216 -6.48 22.57 -4.56
CA GLU A 216 -5.22 23.31 -4.60
C GLU A 216 -4.03 22.41 -4.28
N LEU A 217 -4.11 21.67 -3.16
CA LEU A 217 -3.04 20.80 -2.70
C LEU A 217 -2.82 19.59 -3.63
N ILE A 218 -3.90 18.95 -4.10
CA ILE A 218 -3.78 17.79 -4.98
C ILE A 218 -3.24 18.20 -6.36
N LYS A 219 -3.68 19.34 -6.93
CA LYS A 219 -3.11 19.87 -8.17
C LYS A 219 -1.65 20.29 -7.99
N SER A 220 -1.30 20.86 -6.84
CA SER A 220 0.08 21.19 -6.50
C SER A 220 0.97 19.94 -6.52
N ALA A 221 0.56 18.84 -5.88
CA ALA A 221 1.30 17.59 -5.88
C ALA A 221 1.51 17.03 -7.31
N VAL A 222 0.46 17.04 -8.14
CA VAL A 222 0.54 16.64 -9.56
C VAL A 222 1.49 17.54 -10.35
N ALA A 223 1.43 18.86 -10.16
CA ALA A 223 2.30 19.78 -10.89
C ALA A 223 3.77 19.62 -10.53
N LYS A 224 4.07 19.35 -9.26
CA LYS A 224 5.45 19.26 -8.75
C LYS A 224 6.07 17.86 -8.85
N ALA A 225 5.26 16.80 -8.87
CA ALA A 225 5.70 15.43 -9.13
C ALA A 225 4.74 14.72 -10.09
N PRO A 226 4.71 15.12 -11.37
CA PRO A 226 3.81 14.55 -12.39
C PRO A 226 4.18 13.12 -12.76
N GLN A 227 5.37 12.64 -12.41
CA GLN A 227 5.80 11.26 -12.61
C GLN A 227 5.18 10.29 -11.59
N ASP A 228 4.69 10.79 -10.44
CA ASP A 228 4.11 9.95 -9.41
C ASP A 228 2.65 9.62 -9.77
N ARG A 229 2.39 8.33 -10.02
CA ARG A 229 1.07 7.81 -10.38
C ARG A 229 0.01 8.18 -9.35
N SER A 230 0.38 8.10 -8.08
CA SER A 230 -0.54 8.24 -6.97
C SER A 230 -1.04 9.67 -6.80
N ASN A 231 -0.29 10.67 -7.30
CA ASN A 231 -0.74 12.06 -7.41
C ASN A 231 -1.86 12.21 -8.45
N TRP A 232 -1.72 11.56 -9.62
CA TRP A 232 -2.76 11.57 -10.65
C TRP A 232 -4.01 10.78 -10.24
N VAL A 233 -3.83 9.64 -9.55
CA VAL A 233 -4.95 8.88 -8.97
C VAL A 233 -5.75 9.77 -8.02
N ALA A 234 -5.09 10.46 -7.09
CA ALA A 234 -5.75 11.36 -6.15
C ALA A 234 -6.52 12.48 -6.87
N LEU A 235 -5.93 13.10 -7.90
CA LEU A 235 -6.60 14.16 -8.67
C LEU A 235 -7.86 13.65 -9.40
N GLY A 236 -7.78 12.48 -10.02
CA GLY A 236 -8.93 11.93 -10.71
C GLY A 236 -10.03 11.44 -9.77
N GLN A 237 -9.66 10.86 -8.61
CA GLN A 237 -10.60 10.52 -7.55
C GLN A 237 -11.29 11.76 -6.97
N TYR A 238 -10.54 12.85 -6.74
CA TYR A 238 -11.10 14.15 -6.35
C TYR A 238 -12.17 14.60 -7.35
N TYR A 239 -11.84 14.67 -8.65
CA TYR A 239 -12.80 15.14 -9.65
C TYR A 239 -14.03 14.24 -9.72
N ASN A 240 -13.86 12.93 -9.64
CA ASN A 240 -14.97 11.98 -9.58
C ASN A 240 -15.81 12.09 -8.31
N HIS A 241 -15.23 12.53 -7.19
CA HIS A 241 -15.95 12.76 -5.93
C HIS A 241 -16.93 13.92 -6.09
N PHE A 242 -16.50 15.02 -6.71
CA PHE A 242 -17.29 16.24 -6.92
C PHE A 242 -18.08 16.28 -8.24
N GLY A 243 -18.15 15.15 -8.97
CA GLY A 243 -18.99 15.02 -10.18
C GLY A 243 -18.35 15.55 -11.47
N TYR A 244 -17.09 15.98 -11.43
CA TYR A 244 -16.33 16.42 -12.61
C TYR A 244 -15.78 15.22 -13.40
N TYR A 245 -16.66 14.32 -13.86
CA TYR A 245 -16.29 13.02 -14.40
C TYR A 245 -15.34 13.08 -15.61
N GLU A 246 -15.50 14.05 -16.50
CA GLU A 246 -14.59 14.23 -17.64
C GLU A 246 -13.15 14.51 -17.18
N SER A 247 -13.00 15.47 -16.26
CA SER A 247 -11.70 15.80 -15.68
C SER A 247 -11.13 14.63 -14.86
N GLY A 248 -11.99 13.90 -14.16
CA GLY A 248 -11.63 12.70 -13.40
C GLY A 248 -11.09 11.59 -14.29
N GLY A 249 -11.80 11.29 -15.38
CA GLY A 249 -11.40 10.31 -16.38
C GLY A 249 -10.09 10.68 -17.07
N GLN A 250 -9.89 11.96 -17.39
CA GLN A 250 -8.63 12.45 -17.96
C GLN A 250 -7.45 12.27 -16.99
N ALA A 251 -7.58 12.70 -15.73
CA ALA A 251 -6.54 12.56 -14.72
C ALA A 251 -6.20 11.09 -14.44
N CYS A 252 -7.20 10.21 -14.33
CA CYS A 252 -6.95 8.78 -14.11
C CYS A 252 -6.38 8.07 -15.35
N LYS A 253 -6.73 8.50 -16.57
CA LYS A 253 -6.00 8.06 -17.78
C LYS A 253 -4.54 8.51 -17.76
N LYS A 254 -4.24 9.72 -17.27
CA LYS A 254 -2.83 10.15 -17.07
C LYS A 254 -2.14 9.25 -16.06
N ALA A 255 -2.80 8.92 -14.95
CA ALA A 255 -2.28 7.97 -13.98
C ALA A 255 -1.93 6.63 -14.63
N LEU A 256 -2.73 6.08 -15.56
CA LEU A 256 -2.39 4.81 -16.23
C LEU A 256 -1.17 4.87 -17.16
N ASN A 257 -0.74 6.06 -17.58
CA ASN A 257 0.30 6.23 -18.61
C ASN A 257 1.66 6.69 -18.06
N VAL A 258 1.77 7.00 -16.75
CA VAL A 258 3.09 7.28 -16.16
C VAL A 258 3.89 5.99 -15.91
N ALA A 259 5.21 6.11 -15.87
CA ALA A 259 6.10 4.99 -15.57
C ALA A 259 5.99 4.58 -14.08
N ASN A 260 6.29 3.32 -13.78
CA ASN A 260 6.41 2.84 -12.41
C ASN A 260 7.66 3.45 -11.77
N ILE A 261 7.51 4.11 -10.63
CA ILE A 261 8.63 4.69 -9.86
C ILE A 261 8.65 4.23 -8.40
N ASP A 262 7.52 3.71 -7.89
CA ASP A 262 7.41 3.15 -6.55
C ASP A 262 7.66 1.63 -6.53
N GLY A 263 7.50 1.01 -5.36
CA GLY A 263 7.54 -0.44 -5.21
C GLY A 263 6.42 -1.15 -5.99
N GLU A 264 6.63 -2.44 -6.23
CA GLU A 264 5.76 -3.23 -7.11
C GLU A 264 4.32 -3.24 -6.59
N PHE A 265 4.13 -3.47 -5.29
CA PHE A 265 2.78 -3.53 -4.72
C PHE A 265 2.08 -2.19 -4.62
N GLU A 266 2.81 -1.09 -4.39
CA GLU A 266 2.26 0.26 -4.46
C GLU A 266 1.75 0.55 -5.88
N GLU A 267 2.59 0.33 -6.89
CA GLU A 267 2.24 0.57 -8.30
C GLU A 267 1.08 -0.32 -8.76
N LEU A 268 1.06 -1.61 -8.38
CA LEU A 268 -0.04 -2.51 -8.66
C LEU A 268 -1.37 -1.99 -8.09
N ARG A 269 -1.35 -1.45 -6.86
CA ARG A 269 -2.55 -0.86 -6.25
C ARG A 269 -2.98 0.40 -6.97
N TYR A 270 -2.07 1.35 -7.20
CA TYR A 270 -2.39 2.60 -7.88
C TYR A 270 -2.88 2.39 -9.31
N MET A 271 -2.36 1.38 -10.03
CA MET A 271 -2.86 1.00 -11.35
C MET A 271 -4.30 0.47 -11.30
N ARG A 272 -4.66 -0.33 -10.29
CA ARG A 272 -6.05 -0.76 -10.09
C ARG A 272 -6.96 0.42 -9.77
N GLU A 273 -6.58 1.25 -8.80
CA GLU A 273 -7.35 2.43 -8.40
C GLU A 273 -7.53 3.41 -9.58
N ALA A 274 -6.51 3.59 -10.42
CA ALA A 274 -6.59 4.40 -11.64
C ALA A 274 -7.58 3.83 -12.65
N LYS A 275 -7.59 2.50 -12.86
CA LYS A 275 -8.54 1.83 -13.75
C LYS A 275 -9.98 1.98 -13.25
N GLU A 276 -10.21 1.69 -11.97
CA GLU A 276 -11.52 1.84 -11.33
C GLU A 276 -12.02 3.29 -11.41
N CYS A 277 -11.11 4.26 -11.24
CA CYS A 277 -11.42 5.67 -11.40
C CYS A 277 -11.85 6.03 -12.84
N VAL A 278 -11.19 5.49 -13.88
CA VAL A 278 -11.60 5.67 -15.28
C VAL A 278 -12.99 5.05 -15.54
N ASP A 279 -13.24 3.86 -15.02
CA ASP A 279 -14.50 3.16 -15.21
C ASP A 279 -15.66 3.89 -14.50
N LYS A 280 -15.41 4.42 -13.30
CA LYS A 280 -16.36 5.29 -12.58
C LYS A 280 -16.70 6.53 -13.40
N ALA A 281 -15.71 7.24 -13.95
CA ALA A 281 -15.94 8.44 -14.76
C ALA A 281 -16.85 8.13 -15.97
N LYS A 282 -16.50 7.09 -16.75
CA LYS A 282 -17.27 6.68 -17.94
C LYS A 282 -18.72 6.32 -17.61
N SER A 283 -18.94 5.52 -16.57
CA SER A 283 -20.29 5.08 -16.21
C SER A 283 -21.21 6.24 -15.85
N ARG A 284 -20.66 7.31 -15.26
CA ARG A 284 -21.41 8.49 -14.84
C ARG A 284 -21.63 9.50 -15.97
N GLU A 285 -20.66 9.65 -16.88
CA GLU A 285 -20.86 10.41 -18.12
C GLU A 285 -22.00 9.85 -18.97
N MET A 286 -22.15 8.53 -19.04
CA MET A 286 -23.24 7.88 -19.80
C MET A 286 -24.61 7.99 -19.13
N SER A 287 -24.66 8.36 -17.85
CA SER A 287 -25.91 8.45 -17.06
C SER A 287 -26.46 9.87 -16.95
N ASN A 288 -25.71 10.87 -17.42
CA ASN A 288 -26.05 12.30 -17.41
C ASN A 288 -26.41 12.78 -18.82
#